data_AF-A0A2G1X5X7-F1
#
_entry.id   AF-A0A2G1X5X7-F1
#
_cell.length_a   1.000
_cell.length_b   1.000
_cell.length_c   1.000
_cell.angle_alpha   90.00
_cell.angle_beta   90.00
_cell.angle_gamma   90.00
#
_symmetry.space_group_name_H-M   'P 1'
#
loop_
_entity.id
_entity.type
_entity.pdbx_description
1 polymer ?
#
loop_
_entity_poly.entity_id
_entity_poly.type
_entity_poly.pdbx_seq_one_letter_code
_entity_poly.pdbx_strand_id
1 'polypeptide(L)'
;MDELEAVLSRVRERVLPEPEERERLRETAATLTDRTREAIADLPVEADVVQVGSTARGTWVAGDRDIDLFVRFDADLDRAELEEYGLDVGHAVLPDGHEEFAE
;
A
#
# COMPACT_ATOMS: atom_id res chain seq x y z
N MET A 1 -25.13 -29.97 -5.84
CA MET A 1 -24.70 -28.59 -6.00
C MET A 1 -25.68 -27.90 -6.91
N ASP A 2 -26.20 -26.77 -6.45
CA ASP A 2 -26.99 -25.86 -7.29
C ASP A 2 -26.11 -25.37 -8.47
N GLU A 3 -26.69 -25.10 -9.63
CA GLU A 3 -25.97 -24.54 -10.78
C GLU A 3 -25.24 -23.24 -10.41
N LEU A 4 -25.89 -22.40 -9.59
CA LEU A 4 -25.30 -21.19 -9.04
C LEU A 4 -24.07 -21.50 -8.17
N GLU A 5 -24.15 -22.52 -7.33
CA GLU A 5 -23.07 -22.91 -6.43
C GLU A 5 -21.82 -23.39 -7.19
N ALA A 6 -22.03 -24.13 -8.29
CA ALA A 6 -20.95 -24.58 -9.16
C ALA A 6 -20.25 -23.41 -9.87
N VAL A 7 -21.01 -22.40 -10.32
CA VAL A 7 -20.45 -21.17 -10.92
C VAL A 7 -19.66 -20.39 -9.87
N LEU A 8 -20.23 -20.15 -8.70
CA LEU A 8 -19.57 -19.38 -7.64
C LEU A 8 -18.26 -20.04 -7.18
N SER A 9 -18.22 -21.37 -7.09
CA SER A 9 -17.01 -22.10 -6.68
C SER A 9 -15.87 -21.92 -7.68
N ARG A 10 -16.15 -22.09 -8.98
CA ARG A 10 -15.14 -21.88 -10.05
C ARG A 10 -14.64 -20.45 -10.14
N VAL A 11 -15.49 -19.46 -9.84
CA VAL A 11 -15.08 -18.06 -9.81
C VAL A 11 -14.19 -17.80 -8.59
N ARG A 12 -14.54 -18.32 -7.40
CA ARG A 12 -13.72 -18.19 -6.19
C ARG A 12 -12.30 -18.69 -6.38
N GLU A 13 -12.13 -19.85 -7.01
CA GLU A 13 -10.81 -20.42 -7.35
C GLU A 13 -9.96 -19.50 -8.23
N ARG A 14 -10.57 -18.55 -8.95
CA ARG A 14 -9.85 -17.63 -9.85
C ARG A 14 -9.57 -16.27 -9.23
N VAL A 15 -10.41 -15.83 -8.28
CA VAL A 15 -10.36 -14.47 -7.73
C VAL A 15 -9.77 -14.41 -6.34
N LEU A 16 -9.74 -15.52 -5.60
CA LEU A 16 -9.12 -15.53 -4.27
C LEU A 16 -7.61 -15.66 -4.41
N PRO A 17 -6.83 -14.76 -3.78
CA PRO A 17 -5.38 -14.90 -3.79
C PRO A 17 -4.92 -16.17 -3.09
N GLU A 18 -3.95 -16.84 -3.71
CA GLU A 18 -3.32 -18.05 -3.18
C GLU A 18 -2.52 -17.75 -1.89
N PRO A 19 -2.32 -18.73 -0.99
CA PRO A 19 -1.56 -18.51 0.25
C PRO A 19 -0.17 -17.92 0.03
N GLU A 20 0.56 -18.38 -1.00
CA GLU A 20 1.89 -17.87 -1.33
C GLU A 20 1.85 -16.42 -1.83
N GLU A 21 0.80 -16.04 -2.57
CA GLU A 21 0.62 -14.68 -3.05
C GLU A 21 0.37 -13.73 -1.88
N ARG A 22 -0.43 -14.17 -0.91
CA ARG A 22 -0.67 -13.45 0.34
C ARG A 22 0.59 -13.27 1.17
N GLU A 23 1.44 -14.29 1.22
CA GLU A 23 2.72 -14.20 1.95
C GLU A 23 3.65 -13.18 1.30
N ARG A 24 3.88 -13.28 -0.02
CA ARG A 24 4.73 -12.34 -0.76
C ARG A 24 4.24 -10.90 -0.63
N LEU A 25 2.92 -10.68 -0.67
CA LEU A 25 2.33 -9.36 -0.47
C LEU A 25 2.63 -8.84 0.95
N ARG A 26 2.46 -9.67 1.98
CA ARG A 26 2.75 -9.28 3.38
C ARG A 26 4.21 -8.94 3.59
N GLU A 27 5.13 -9.76 3.09
CA GLU A 27 6.57 -9.51 3.17
C GLU A 27 6.97 -8.20 2.46
N THR A 28 6.39 -7.96 1.28
CA THR A 28 6.62 -6.73 0.51
C THR A 28 6.07 -5.51 1.24
N ALA A 29 4.84 -5.58 1.74
CA ALA A 29 4.22 -4.50 2.50
C ALA A 29 5.00 -4.17 3.79
N ALA A 30 5.50 -5.19 4.49
CA ALA A 30 6.36 -5.00 5.66
C ALA A 30 7.67 -4.30 5.29
N THR A 31 8.34 -4.76 4.23
CA THR A 31 9.58 -4.14 3.74
C THR A 31 9.38 -2.67 3.36
N LEU A 32 8.31 -2.36 2.64
CA LEU A 32 7.98 -0.98 2.27
C LEU A 32 7.66 -0.13 3.51
N THR A 33 6.87 -0.67 4.44
CA THR A 33 6.53 0.02 5.69
C THR A 33 7.79 0.38 6.50
N ASP A 34 8.75 -0.55 6.61
CA ASP A 34 9.98 -0.31 7.36
C ASP A 34 10.87 0.73 6.68
N ARG A 35 11.01 0.68 5.35
CA ARG A 35 11.70 1.74 4.58
C ARG A 35 11.03 3.10 4.74
N THR A 36 9.70 3.15 4.73
CA THR A 36 8.95 4.40 4.93
C THR A 36 9.18 4.95 6.33
N ARG A 37 9.23 4.09 7.37
CA ARG A 37 9.56 4.52 8.73
C ARG A 37 10.97 5.09 8.84
N GLU A 38 11.94 4.45 8.18
CA GLU A 38 13.33 4.94 8.13
C GLU A 38 13.39 6.31 7.45
N ALA A 39 12.75 6.47 6.28
CA ALA A 39 12.71 7.75 5.56
C ALA A 39 12.01 8.86 6.36
N ILE A 40 10.91 8.54 7.05
CA ILE A 40 10.21 9.48 7.95
C ILE A 40 11.12 9.93 9.10
N ALA A 41 11.94 9.05 9.66
CA ALA A 41 12.80 9.36 10.79
C ALA A 41 13.89 10.40 10.47
N ASP A 42 14.22 10.59 9.19
CA ASP A 42 15.17 11.59 8.71
C ASP A 42 14.53 12.97 8.48
N LEU A 43 13.20 13.10 8.57
CA LEU A 43 12.49 14.35 8.37
C LEU A 43 12.60 15.28 9.61
N PRO A 44 12.57 16.61 9.40
CA PRO A 44 12.53 17.58 10.50
C PRO A 44 11.14 17.73 11.16
N VAL A 45 10.16 16.89 10.78
CA VAL A 45 8.75 16.95 11.22
C VAL A 45 8.27 15.58 11.72
N GLU A 46 7.23 15.57 12.55
CA GLU A 46 6.59 14.32 12.96
C GLU A 46 5.69 13.78 11.84
N ALA A 47 5.87 12.50 11.51
CA ALA A 47 5.02 11.78 10.58
C ALA A 47 4.93 10.30 10.95
N ASP A 48 3.92 9.62 10.40
CA ASP A 48 3.77 8.18 10.55
C ASP A 48 3.22 7.53 9.27
N VAL A 49 3.48 6.23 9.11
CA VAL A 49 3.01 5.45 7.96
C VAL A 49 1.85 4.53 8.34
N VAL A 50 0.81 4.52 7.50
CA VAL A 50 -0.34 3.61 7.62
C VAL A 50 -0.59 2.88 6.31
N GLN A 51 -0.71 1.56 6.38
CA GLN A 51 -1.19 0.78 5.25
C GLN A 51 -2.72 0.88 5.16
N VAL A 52 -3.20 1.25 3.97
CA VAL A 52 -4.63 1.37 3.66
C VAL A 52 -4.99 0.47 2.49
N GLY A 53 -6.09 0.77 1.79
CA GLY A 53 -6.41 0.05 0.56
C GLY A 53 -7.01 -1.35 0.74
N SER A 54 -7.16 -2.03 -0.39
CA SER A 54 -7.74 -3.38 -0.47
C SER A 54 -6.86 -4.43 0.20
N THR A 55 -5.54 -4.24 0.14
CA THR A 55 -4.54 -5.14 0.72
C THR A 55 -4.52 -5.08 2.25
N ALA A 56 -4.68 -3.90 2.85
CA ALA A 56 -4.87 -3.78 4.30
C ALA A 56 -6.18 -4.41 4.80
N ARG A 57 -7.26 -4.31 4.00
CA ARG A 57 -8.60 -4.83 4.37
C ARG A 57 -8.82 -6.30 4.02
N GLY A 58 -7.88 -6.94 3.32
CA GLY A 58 -8.01 -8.33 2.88
C GLY A 58 -9.10 -8.55 1.82
N THR A 59 -9.45 -7.51 1.06
CA THR A 59 -10.50 -7.54 0.02
C THR A 59 -9.94 -7.52 -1.40
N TRP A 60 -8.62 -7.65 -1.56
CA TRP A 60 -7.95 -7.69 -2.87
C TRP A 60 -8.16 -9.03 -3.58
N VAL A 61 -8.06 -9.00 -4.90
CA VAL A 61 -8.32 -10.13 -5.81
C VAL A 61 -6.99 -10.66 -6.34
N ALA A 62 -6.92 -11.96 -6.64
CA ALA A 62 -5.73 -12.58 -7.20
C ALA A 62 -5.20 -11.80 -8.42
N GLY A 63 -3.90 -11.52 -8.45
CA GLY A 63 -3.24 -10.73 -9.50
C GLY A 63 -3.27 -9.22 -9.28
N ASP A 64 -4.22 -8.68 -8.52
CA ASP A 64 -4.43 -7.25 -8.26
C ASP A 64 -3.81 -6.83 -6.91
N ARG A 65 -2.52 -6.50 -6.94
CA ARG A 65 -1.62 -6.44 -5.78
C ARG A 65 -1.14 -5.02 -5.48
N ASP A 66 -2.09 -4.11 -5.33
CA ASP A 66 -1.78 -2.71 -5.04
C ASP A 66 -1.61 -2.48 -3.53
N ILE A 67 -0.38 -2.10 -3.14
CA ILE A 67 -0.03 -1.77 -1.75
C ILE A 67 -0.15 -0.26 -1.59
N ASP A 68 -1.13 0.17 -0.80
CA ASP A 68 -1.32 1.58 -0.48
C ASP A 68 -0.70 1.91 0.88
N LEU A 69 0.36 2.73 0.89
CA LEU A 69 0.96 3.30 2.10
C LEU A 69 0.74 4.81 2.13
N PHE A 70 0.16 5.30 3.22
CA PHE A 70 -0.08 6.72 3.43
C PHE A 70 0.89 7.24 4.48
N VAL A 71 1.64 8.28 4.14
CA VAL A 71 2.43 9.06 5.08
C VAL A 71 1.53 10.17 5.62
N ARG A 72 1.36 10.21 6.94
CA ARG A 72 0.50 11.16 7.63
C ARG A 72 1.38 12.16 8.35
N PHE A 73 1.12 13.43 8.09
CA PHE A 73 1.76 14.57 8.76
C PHE A 73 0.78 15.24 9.72
N ASP A 74 1.27 16.16 10.53
CA ASP A 74 0.42 17.05 11.30
C ASP A 74 -0.50 17.87 10.39
N ALA A 75 -1.73 18.14 10.84
CA ALA A 75 -2.72 18.87 10.06
C ALA A 75 -2.40 20.37 9.92
N ASP A 76 -1.55 20.89 10.80
CA ASP A 76 -1.07 22.28 10.75
C ASP A 76 0.14 22.46 9.80
N LEU A 77 0.70 21.36 9.26
CA LEU A 77 1.78 21.42 8.27
C LEU A 77 1.28 22.10 7.00
N ASP A 78 2.08 23.00 6.44
CA ASP A 78 1.65 23.69 5.23
C ASP A 78 1.65 22.77 4.01
N ARG A 79 0.82 23.11 3.01
CA ARG A 79 0.63 22.26 1.84
C ARG A 79 1.92 22.07 1.04
N ALA A 80 2.80 23.08 0.99
CA ALA A 80 4.03 22.99 0.21
C ALA A 80 5.03 22.06 0.91
N GLU A 81 5.17 22.19 2.23
CA GLU A 81 5.98 21.28 3.07
C GLU A 81 5.44 19.85 3.02
N LEU A 82 4.12 19.66 3.06
CA LEU A 82 3.50 18.33 2.94
C LEU A 82 3.84 17.66 1.60
N GLU A 83 3.78 18.42 0.51
CA GLU A 83 4.13 17.93 -0.82
C GLU A 83 5.62 17.60 -0.92
N GLU A 84 6.50 18.51 -0.48
CA GLU A 84 7.95 18.32 -0.45
C GLU A 84 8.34 17.08 0.35
N TYR A 85 7.94 16.99 1.61
CA TYR A 85 8.29 15.87 2.48
C TYR A 85 7.63 14.56 2.04
N GLY A 86 6.41 14.62 1.51
CA GLY A 86 5.74 13.45 0.95
C GLY A 86 6.49 12.86 -0.24
N LEU A 87 6.95 13.71 -1.17
CA LEU A 87 7.75 13.31 -2.32
C LEU A 87 9.13 12.80 -1.91
N ASP A 88 9.79 13.47 -0.96
CA ASP A 88 11.10 13.04 -0.44
C ASP A 88 11.03 11.63 0.15
N VAL A 89 10.00 11.34 0.95
CA VAL A 89 9.77 9.98 1.47
C VAL A 89 9.49 9.00 0.34
N GLY A 90 8.67 9.38 -0.65
CA GLY A 90 8.39 8.55 -1.83
C GLY A 90 9.66 8.15 -2.59
N HIS A 91 10.53 9.12 -2.87
CA HIS A 91 11.81 8.91 -3.56
C HIS A 91 12.80 8.08 -2.75
N ALA A 92 12.85 8.25 -1.43
CA ALA A 92 13.70 7.45 -0.57
C ALA A 92 13.26 5.97 -0.54
N VAL A 93 11.95 5.70 -0.50
CA VAL A 93 11.40 4.34 -0.42
C VAL A 93 11.45 3.61 -1.76
N LEU A 94 11.18 4.34 -2.85
CA LEU A 94 11.13 3.84 -4.24
C LEU A 94 11.97 4.75 -5.16
N PRO A 95 13.30 4.61 -5.16
CA PRO A 95 14.19 5.48 -5.95
C PRO A 95 14.00 5.34 -7.47
N ASP A 96 13.53 4.18 -7.94
CA ASP A 96 13.18 3.92 -9.34
C ASP A 96 11.66 4.12 -9.60
N GLY A 97 10.95 4.75 -8.67
CA GLY A 97 9.52 5.02 -8.76
C GLY A 97 9.18 6.16 -9.74
N HIS A 98 7.89 6.42 -9.87
CA HIS A 98 7.36 7.52 -10.67
C HIS A 98 6.43 8.38 -9.81
N GLU A 99 6.60 9.70 -9.92
CA GLU A 99 5.65 10.66 -9.37
C GLU A 99 4.39 10.69 -10.25
N GLU A 100 3.23 10.53 -9.63
CA GLU A 100 1.93 10.60 -10.28
C GLU A 100 1.05 11.59 -9.51
N PHE A 101 0.19 12.33 -10.21
CA PHE A 101 -0.64 13.37 -9.62
C PHE A 101 -2.13 13.05 -9.79
N ALA A 102 -2.88 13.11 -8.69
CA ALA A 102 -4.32 12.94 -8.64
C ALA A 102 -4.94 13.97 -7.68
N GLU A 103 -6.18 14.41 -7.95
CA GLU A 103 -6.96 15.32 -7.10
C GLU A 103 -8.06 14.57 -6.33
#